data_AF-A0A916QTX4-F1
#
_entry.id   AF-A0A916QTX4-F1
#
_cell.length_a   1.000
_cell.length_b   1.000
_cell.length_c   1.000
_cell.angle_alpha   90.00
_cell.angle_beta   90.00
_cell.angle_gamma   90.00
#
_symmetry.space_group_name_H-M   'P 1'
#
loop_
_entity.id
_entity.type
_entity.pdbx_description
1 polymer ?
#
loop_
_entity_poly.entity_id
_entity_poly.type
_entity_poly.pdbx_seq_one_letter_code
_entity_poly.pdbx_strand_id
1 'polypeptide(L)'
;MVSEWLFYLPKVRETRLFERDENGIKMTKVFKEGELIADKTRNNALFLSVNGQFNGKISTSILRWFMNLNVISGLHSDFYQQVTVEYFKDSKYKNEIIQLIKEWDLGIDDIKIETKKVLQEQLPNFISEEFRKVMLDYGALTYDIQSFHKKYNSEGKMESLEVFDFEKNESEGTKKLFAFAVPILDTLKNGEILIIDELDARLHPIITRTIIDLFNSNKTNPKNAQLIFTTHDTNLLSNKIFRRD
;
A
#
# COMPACT_ATOMS: atom_id res chain seq x y z
N MET A 1 17.80 -13.27 -24.81
CA MET A 1 16.58 -14.11 -24.82
C MET A 1 15.74 -13.80 -23.60
N VAL A 2 14.42 -13.91 -23.74
CA VAL A 2 13.51 -14.02 -22.59
C VAL A 2 12.91 -15.42 -22.66
N SER A 3 13.18 -16.24 -21.64
CA SER A 3 12.51 -17.51 -21.42
C SER A 3 11.30 -17.30 -20.51
N GLU A 4 10.26 -18.11 -20.68
CA GLU A 4 9.02 -18.03 -19.91
C GLU A 4 8.56 -19.45 -19.56
N TRP A 5 8.15 -19.70 -18.32
CA TRP A 5 7.68 -21.01 -17.93
C TRP A 5 6.61 -20.91 -16.85
N LEU A 6 5.71 -21.89 -16.85
CA LEU A 6 4.69 -22.02 -15.82
C LEU A 6 4.63 -23.48 -15.36
N PHE A 7 4.77 -23.68 -14.06
CA PHE A 7 4.61 -24.96 -13.39
C PHE A 7 3.48 -24.83 -12.36
N TYR A 8 2.79 -25.93 -12.10
CA TYR A 8 1.83 -26.02 -11.00
C TYR A 8 2.13 -27.23 -10.13
N LEU A 9 1.82 -27.13 -8.84
CA LEU A 9 2.10 -28.15 -7.83
C LEU A 9 0.79 -28.71 -7.28
N PRO A 10 0.23 -29.80 -7.85
CA PRO A 10 -1.05 -30.33 -7.39
C PRO A 10 -1.01 -31.03 -6.02
N LYS A 11 0.13 -31.66 -5.66
CA LYS A 11 0.34 -32.34 -4.37
C LYS A 11 1.78 -32.30 -3.91
N VAL A 12 2.70 -32.89 -4.70
CA VAL A 12 4.12 -33.07 -4.30
C VAL A 12 5.09 -32.88 -5.47
N ARG A 13 4.63 -33.15 -6.72
CA ARG A 13 5.48 -33.06 -7.91
C ARG A 13 5.06 -31.90 -8.79
N GLU A 14 6.00 -31.02 -9.10
CA GLU A 14 5.80 -29.94 -10.06
C GLU A 14 5.47 -30.52 -11.43
N THR A 15 4.40 -30.00 -12.02
CA THR A 15 3.97 -30.36 -13.37
C THR A 15 4.06 -29.10 -14.23
N ARG A 16 4.84 -29.20 -15.31
CA ARG A 16 4.97 -28.12 -16.28
C ARG A 16 3.64 -27.92 -17.02
N LEU A 17 3.17 -26.69 -17.11
CA LEU A 17 2.04 -26.30 -17.96
C LEU A 17 2.56 -25.89 -19.34
N PHE A 18 3.48 -24.94 -19.37
CA PHE A 18 4.18 -24.56 -20.59
C PHE A 18 5.61 -24.08 -20.29
N GLU A 19 6.43 -24.07 -21.31
CA GLU A 19 7.76 -23.46 -21.33
C GLU A 19 8.00 -22.87 -22.71
N ARG A 20 8.66 -21.72 -22.74
CA ARG A 20 9.03 -21.00 -23.93
C ARG A 20 10.52 -20.73 -23.90
N ASP A 21 11.18 -21.17 -24.96
CA ASP A 21 12.59 -20.94 -25.22
C ASP A 21 12.77 -20.35 -26.63
N GLU A 22 14.01 -20.28 -27.12
CA GLU A 22 14.35 -19.79 -28.46
C GLU A 22 13.69 -20.57 -29.59
N ASN A 23 13.35 -21.83 -29.35
CA ASN A 23 12.73 -22.75 -30.30
C ASN A 23 11.20 -22.68 -30.27
N GLY A 24 10.62 -21.78 -29.47
CA GLY A 24 9.18 -21.56 -29.40
C GLY A 24 8.55 -22.06 -28.10
N ILE A 25 7.23 -22.25 -28.14
CA ILE A 25 6.40 -22.56 -26.97
C ILE A 25 6.08 -24.07 -26.95
N LYS A 26 6.46 -24.75 -25.88
CA LYS A 26 6.18 -26.16 -25.60
C LYS A 26 5.15 -26.24 -24.48
N MET A 27 4.05 -26.95 -24.69
CA MET A 27 2.99 -27.12 -23.70
C MET A 27 2.77 -28.59 -23.35
N THR A 28 2.24 -28.82 -22.15
CA THR A 28 1.76 -30.15 -21.77
C THR A 28 0.26 -30.25 -22.01
N LYS A 29 -0.25 -31.49 -22.13
CA LYS A 29 -1.69 -31.79 -22.32
C LYS A 29 -2.59 -31.25 -21.21
N VAL A 30 -2.01 -30.81 -20.09
CA VAL A 30 -2.74 -30.24 -18.95
C VAL A 30 -3.11 -28.77 -19.22
N PHE A 31 -2.31 -28.05 -20.01
CA PHE A 31 -2.52 -26.63 -20.30
C PHE A 31 -3.28 -26.40 -21.61
N LYS A 32 -4.50 -26.94 -21.70
CA LYS A 32 -5.32 -26.91 -22.93
C LYS A 32 -5.67 -25.50 -23.42
N GLU A 33 -5.74 -24.52 -22.51
CA GLU A 33 -6.07 -23.14 -22.90
C GLU A 33 -5.04 -22.49 -23.81
N GLY A 34 -3.79 -22.98 -23.82
CA GLY A 34 -2.72 -22.49 -24.67
C GLY A 34 -2.66 -23.06 -26.09
N GLU A 35 -3.37 -24.16 -26.38
CA GLU A 35 -3.21 -24.92 -27.65
C GLU A 35 -3.45 -24.07 -28.90
N LEU A 36 -4.50 -23.23 -28.91
CA LEU A 36 -4.85 -22.40 -30.07
C LEU A 36 -4.19 -21.01 -30.05
N ILE A 37 -3.44 -20.70 -29.00
CA ILE A 37 -2.89 -19.38 -28.71
C ILE A 37 -1.37 -19.33 -28.96
N ALA A 38 -0.67 -20.47 -28.86
CA ALA A 38 0.78 -20.55 -29.02
C ALA A 38 1.26 -19.91 -30.34
N ASP A 39 0.70 -20.33 -31.47
CA ASP A 39 1.07 -19.81 -32.81
C ASP A 39 0.63 -18.36 -33.05
N LYS A 40 -0.29 -17.84 -32.22
CA LYS A 40 -0.77 -16.45 -32.28
C LYS A 40 0.00 -15.52 -31.35
N THR A 41 0.93 -16.06 -30.57
CA THR A 41 1.70 -15.29 -29.58
C THR A 41 2.96 -14.74 -30.23
N ARG A 42 2.99 -13.42 -30.40
CA ARG A 42 4.14 -12.69 -30.94
C ARG A 42 5.38 -12.84 -30.06
N ASN A 43 6.56 -12.75 -30.68
CA ASN A 43 7.83 -12.95 -29.98
C ASN A 43 8.09 -11.94 -28.84
N ASN A 44 7.48 -10.77 -28.89
CA ASN A 44 7.59 -9.70 -27.89
C ASN A 44 6.36 -9.60 -26.95
N ALA A 45 5.54 -10.64 -26.84
CA ALA A 45 4.50 -10.75 -25.80
C ALA A 45 4.75 -11.96 -24.91
N LEU A 46 4.38 -11.87 -23.64
CA LEU A 46 4.34 -13.02 -22.72
C LEU A 46 3.17 -13.94 -23.10
N PHE A 47 3.43 -15.24 -23.20
CA PHE A 47 2.43 -16.24 -23.54
C PHE A 47 1.30 -16.30 -22.51
N LEU A 48 1.62 -16.18 -21.23
CA LEU A 48 0.63 -16.12 -20.15
C LEU A 48 -0.34 -14.95 -20.34
N SER A 49 0.17 -13.77 -20.69
CA SER A 49 -0.65 -12.57 -20.91
C SER A 49 -1.58 -12.73 -22.12
N VAL A 50 -1.09 -13.26 -23.23
CA VAL A 50 -1.92 -13.49 -24.42
C VAL A 50 -3.00 -14.53 -24.13
N ASN A 51 -2.69 -15.62 -23.41
CA ASN A 51 -3.71 -16.58 -22.98
C ASN A 51 -4.81 -15.94 -22.13
N GLY A 52 -4.45 -15.06 -21.18
CA GLY A 52 -5.42 -14.31 -20.39
C GLY A 52 -6.35 -13.45 -21.25
N GLN A 53 -5.83 -12.78 -22.28
CA GLN A 53 -6.64 -11.96 -23.21
C GLN A 53 -7.66 -12.78 -23.99
N PHE A 54 -7.35 -14.04 -24.29
CA PHE A 54 -8.26 -14.99 -24.93
C PHE A 54 -9.10 -15.80 -23.92
N ASN A 55 -9.29 -15.28 -22.70
CA ASN A 55 -10.09 -15.87 -21.63
C ASN A 55 -9.60 -17.23 -21.11
N GLY A 56 -8.28 -17.50 -21.21
CA GLY A 56 -7.66 -18.65 -20.55
C GLY A 56 -7.89 -18.58 -19.04
N LYS A 57 -8.53 -19.59 -18.45
CA LYS A 57 -8.97 -19.58 -17.04
C LYS A 57 -7.79 -19.57 -16.08
N ILE A 58 -6.79 -20.43 -16.31
CA ILE A 58 -5.59 -20.54 -15.46
C ILE A 58 -4.79 -19.24 -15.56
N SER A 59 -4.52 -18.78 -16.78
CA SER A 59 -3.77 -17.55 -17.05
C SER A 59 -4.45 -16.33 -16.45
N THR A 60 -5.77 -16.20 -16.64
CA THR A 60 -6.55 -15.09 -16.06
C THR A 60 -6.51 -15.13 -14.53
N SER A 61 -6.58 -16.31 -13.91
CA SER A 61 -6.48 -16.44 -12.46
C SER A 61 -5.12 -15.99 -11.93
N ILE A 62 -4.04 -16.36 -12.61
CA ILE A 62 -2.67 -15.95 -12.24
C ILE A 62 -2.51 -14.44 -12.42
N LEU A 63 -2.96 -13.89 -13.56
CA LEU A 63 -2.89 -12.45 -13.81
C LEU A 63 -3.71 -11.66 -12.78
N ARG A 64 -4.91 -12.13 -12.41
CA ARG A 64 -5.71 -11.54 -11.33
C ARG A 64 -4.99 -11.57 -9.99
N TRP A 65 -4.28 -12.65 -9.68
CA TRP A 65 -3.48 -12.70 -8.46
C TRP A 65 -2.42 -11.58 -8.43
N PHE A 66 -1.72 -11.33 -9.54
CA PHE A 66 -0.76 -10.21 -9.65
C PHE A 66 -1.44 -8.83 -9.59
N MET A 67 -2.70 -8.69 -10.00
CA MET A 67 -3.45 -7.44 -9.89
C MET A 67 -3.87 -7.11 -8.45
N ASN A 68 -3.87 -8.09 -7.54
CA ASN A 68 -4.21 -7.91 -6.13
C ASN A 68 -2.96 -7.61 -5.26
N LEU A 69 -1.89 -7.09 -5.87
CA LEU A 69 -0.68 -6.68 -5.19
C LEU A 69 -0.70 -5.16 -4.97
N ASN A 70 -0.73 -4.74 -3.71
CA ASN A 70 -0.57 -3.34 -3.34
C ASN A 70 0.93 -3.08 -3.14
N VAL A 71 1.57 -2.33 -4.03
CA VAL A 71 3.02 -2.06 -3.96
C VAL A 71 3.25 -0.60 -3.62
N ILE A 72 3.90 -0.34 -2.49
CA ILE A 72 4.21 1.01 -2.02
C ILE A 72 5.71 1.18 -1.73
N SER A 73 6.21 2.41 -1.90
CA SER A 73 7.59 2.76 -1.56
C SER A 73 7.63 3.47 -0.21
N GLY A 74 8.52 2.99 0.66
CA GLY A 74 8.83 3.59 1.95
C GLY A 74 9.50 4.95 1.88
N LEU A 75 10.11 5.29 0.74
CA LEU A 75 10.78 6.57 0.50
C LEU A 75 9.84 7.69 0.06
N HIS A 76 8.69 7.33 -0.53
CA HIS A 76 7.76 8.27 -1.16
C HIS A 76 6.35 8.13 -0.55
N SER A 77 6.09 8.86 0.54
CA SER A 77 4.82 8.83 1.27
C SER A 77 3.79 9.85 0.79
N ASP A 78 4.21 10.95 0.16
CA ASP A 78 3.35 12.12 -0.11
C ASP A 78 2.11 11.77 -0.95
N PHE A 79 2.28 10.90 -1.95
CA PHE A 79 1.17 10.40 -2.76
C PHE A 79 0.15 9.64 -1.90
N TYR A 80 0.61 8.76 -1.02
CA TYR A 80 -0.27 7.97 -0.16
C TYR A 80 -0.96 8.82 0.91
N GLN A 81 -0.32 9.90 1.35
CA GLN A 81 -0.98 10.87 2.21
C GLN A 81 -2.18 11.53 1.53
N GLN A 82 -2.04 11.92 0.26
CA GLN A 82 -3.16 12.48 -0.52
C GLN A 82 -4.28 11.44 -0.68
N VAL A 83 -3.94 10.18 -0.92
CA VAL A 83 -4.91 9.08 -0.95
C VAL A 83 -5.62 8.95 0.39
N THR A 84 -4.89 8.95 1.52
CA THR A 84 -5.49 8.91 2.86
C THR A 84 -6.43 10.09 3.08
N VAL A 85 -6.03 11.31 2.73
CA VAL A 85 -6.87 12.51 2.82
C VAL A 85 -8.18 12.33 2.05
N GLU A 86 -8.11 11.76 0.85
CA GLU A 86 -9.31 11.61 0.01
C GLU A 86 -10.27 10.57 0.57
N TYR A 87 -9.76 9.44 1.04
CA TYR A 87 -10.56 8.42 1.72
C TYR A 87 -11.12 8.93 3.06
N PHE A 88 -10.40 9.82 3.76
CA PHE A 88 -10.86 10.40 5.02
C PHE A 88 -12.13 11.26 4.86
N LYS A 89 -12.47 11.70 3.64
CA LYS A 89 -13.72 12.41 3.38
C LYS A 89 -14.95 11.51 3.50
N ASP A 90 -14.79 10.20 3.28
CA ASP A 90 -15.84 9.22 3.51
C ASP A 90 -15.93 8.89 5.01
N SER A 91 -17.14 9.02 5.59
CA SER A 91 -17.35 8.88 7.03
C SER A 91 -17.03 7.48 7.56
N LYS A 92 -17.16 6.44 6.73
CA LYS A 92 -16.80 5.07 7.11
C LYS A 92 -15.29 4.92 7.23
N TYR A 93 -14.56 5.34 6.21
CA TYR A 93 -13.10 5.26 6.19
C TYR A 93 -12.45 6.19 7.23
N LYS A 94 -13.02 7.38 7.45
CA LYS A 94 -12.61 8.29 8.53
C LYS A 94 -12.51 7.56 9.87
N ASN A 95 -13.57 6.87 10.27
CA ASN A 95 -13.62 6.21 11.58
C ASN A 95 -12.58 5.09 11.70
N GLU A 96 -12.35 4.34 10.62
CA GLU A 96 -11.37 3.26 10.60
C GLU A 96 -9.93 3.79 10.62
N ILE A 97 -9.65 4.89 9.91
CA ILE A 97 -8.34 5.56 9.93
C ILE A 97 -8.05 6.09 11.34
N ILE A 98 -9.01 6.79 11.97
CA ILE A 98 -8.83 7.29 13.35
C ILE A 98 -8.61 6.13 14.32
N GLN A 99 -9.39 5.06 14.19
CA GLN A 99 -9.25 3.87 15.05
C GLN A 99 -7.86 3.24 14.89
N LEU A 100 -7.37 3.10 13.67
CA LEU A 100 -6.04 2.58 13.40
C LEU A 100 -4.94 3.44 14.02
N ILE A 101 -5.04 4.76 13.89
CA ILE A 101 -4.07 5.71 14.46
C ILE A 101 -4.06 5.65 15.99
N LYS A 102 -5.22 5.44 16.62
CA LYS A 102 -5.31 5.21 18.07
C LYS A 102 -4.66 3.90 18.49
N GLU A 103 -4.84 2.84 17.69
CA GLU A 103 -4.20 1.54 17.95
C GLU A 103 -2.68 1.59 17.82
N TRP A 104 -2.15 2.53 17.04
CA TRP A 104 -0.72 2.82 16.96
C TRP A 104 -0.16 3.57 18.16
N ASP A 105 -1.02 4.05 19.06
CA ASP A 105 -0.67 4.74 20.31
C ASP A 105 0.30 5.92 20.10
N LEU A 106 0.03 6.74 19.08
CA LEU A 106 0.85 7.91 18.72
C LEU A 106 0.55 9.15 19.59
N GLY A 107 -0.32 9.03 20.60
CA GLY A 107 -0.84 10.17 21.36
C GLY A 107 -1.95 10.98 20.66
N ILE A 108 -2.31 10.60 19.42
CA ILE A 108 -3.35 11.26 18.63
C ILE A 108 -4.73 10.68 18.97
N ASP A 109 -5.63 11.54 19.42
CA ASP A 109 -7.00 11.21 19.80
C ASP A 109 -8.04 11.51 18.71
N ASP A 110 -7.74 12.42 17.79
CA ASP A 110 -8.58 12.69 16.62
C ASP A 110 -7.78 13.38 15.52
N ILE A 111 -8.29 13.32 14.29
CA ILE A 111 -7.78 14.05 13.14
C ILE A 111 -8.94 14.79 12.47
N LYS A 112 -8.72 16.06 12.17
CA LYS A 112 -9.62 16.87 11.34
C LYS A 112 -8.90 17.28 10.06
N ILE A 113 -9.60 17.13 8.94
CA ILE A 113 -9.10 17.53 7.63
C ILE A 113 -10.07 18.53 7.03
N GLU A 114 -9.58 19.69 6.66
CA GLU A 114 -10.35 20.74 5.98
C GLU A 114 -9.79 20.99 4.59
N THR A 115 -10.62 20.82 3.57
CA THR A 115 -10.27 21.20 2.19
C THR A 115 -10.45 22.71 2.01
N LYS A 116 -9.44 23.37 1.47
CA LYS A 116 -9.41 24.83 1.22
C LYS A 116 -8.97 25.11 -0.21
N LYS A 117 -9.32 26.26 -0.75
CA LYS A 117 -8.75 26.73 -2.02
C LYS A 117 -7.30 27.17 -1.78
N VAL A 118 -6.42 26.84 -2.71
CA VAL A 118 -5.04 27.33 -2.72
C VAL A 118 -5.05 28.85 -2.87
N LEU A 119 -4.28 29.54 -2.03
CA LEU A 119 -4.03 30.98 -2.14
C LEU A 119 -2.75 31.23 -2.94
N GLN A 120 -2.67 32.40 -3.59
CA GLN A 120 -1.51 32.79 -4.39
C GLN A 120 -0.19 32.71 -3.59
N GLU A 121 -0.23 33.08 -2.32
CA GLU A 121 0.90 33.08 -1.38
C GLU A 121 1.43 31.67 -1.07
N GLN A 122 0.61 30.63 -1.29
CA GLN A 122 0.97 29.24 -1.04
C GLN A 122 1.58 28.54 -2.26
N LEU A 123 1.55 29.19 -3.43
CA LEU A 123 2.10 28.61 -4.66
C LEU A 123 3.62 28.76 -4.69
N PRO A 124 4.38 27.67 -4.88
CA PRO A 124 5.83 27.73 -4.91
C PRO A 124 6.39 28.69 -5.98
N ASN A 125 7.52 29.33 -5.66
CA ASN A 125 8.16 30.32 -6.52
C ASN A 125 8.61 29.78 -7.90
N PHE A 126 8.80 28.46 -8.03
CA PHE A 126 9.22 27.81 -9.28
C PHE A 126 8.10 27.63 -10.32
N ILE A 127 6.84 27.80 -9.94
CA ILE A 127 5.69 27.74 -10.86
C ILE A 127 5.59 29.06 -11.62
N SER A 128 5.48 29.02 -12.96
CA SER A 128 5.34 30.25 -13.76
C SER A 128 4.04 30.99 -13.45
N GLU A 129 4.02 32.32 -13.64
CA GLU A 129 2.81 33.12 -13.39
C GLU A 129 1.62 32.66 -14.22
N GLU A 130 1.85 32.23 -15.47
CA GLU A 130 0.79 31.68 -16.33
C GLU A 130 0.18 30.41 -15.72
N PHE A 131 1.02 29.50 -15.22
CA PHE A 131 0.56 28.28 -14.57
C PHE A 131 -0.11 28.55 -13.22
N ARG A 132 0.39 29.50 -12.42
CA ARG A 132 -0.26 29.91 -11.17
C ARG A 132 -1.67 30.40 -11.43
N LYS A 133 -1.84 31.26 -12.43
CA LYS A 133 -3.15 31.78 -12.82
C LYS A 133 -4.10 30.65 -13.22
N VAL A 134 -3.65 29.71 -14.05
CA VAL A 134 -4.45 28.52 -14.40
C VAL A 134 -4.85 27.73 -13.15
N MET A 135 -3.92 27.43 -12.24
CA MET A 135 -4.25 26.67 -11.02
C MET A 135 -5.31 27.38 -10.17
N LEU A 136 -5.20 28.70 -9.99
CA LEU A 136 -6.16 29.49 -9.21
C LEU A 136 -7.52 29.61 -9.91
N ASP A 137 -7.54 29.85 -11.23
CA ASP A 137 -8.77 30.00 -12.03
C ASP A 137 -9.58 28.69 -12.07
N TYR A 138 -8.89 27.54 -12.12
CA TYR A 138 -9.53 26.22 -12.07
C TYR A 138 -9.81 25.74 -10.63
N GLY A 139 -9.54 26.56 -9.62
CA GLY A 139 -9.90 26.28 -8.24
C GLY A 139 -9.06 25.19 -7.57
N ALA A 140 -7.74 25.22 -7.76
CA ALA A 140 -6.81 24.32 -7.07
C ALA A 140 -7.11 24.25 -5.57
N LEU A 141 -7.13 23.02 -5.05
CA LEU A 141 -7.46 22.72 -3.66
C LEU A 141 -6.21 22.32 -2.90
N THR A 142 -6.19 22.63 -1.61
CA THR A 142 -5.24 22.15 -0.61
C THR A 142 -6.03 21.61 0.59
N TYR A 143 -5.34 21.00 1.53
CA TYR A 143 -5.92 20.50 2.77
C TYR A 143 -5.10 20.95 3.96
N ASP A 144 -5.79 21.29 5.04
CA ASP A 144 -5.19 21.48 6.36
C ASP A 144 -5.56 20.27 7.22
N ILE A 145 -4.53 19.61 7.78
CA ILE A 145 -4.69 18.48 8.68
C ILE A 145 -4.36 18.96 10.10
N GLN A 146 -5.27 18.70 11.02
CA GLN A 146 -5.10 19.00 12.45
C GLN A 146 -5.16 17.69 13.24
N SER A 147 -4.19 17.48 14.13
CA SER A 147 -4.21 16.41 15.12
C SER A 147 -4.65 16.95 16.48
N PHE A 148 -5.39 16.12 17.21
CA PHE A 148 -5.89 16.43 18.55
C PHE A 148 -5.23 15.51 19.56
N HIS A 149 -4.68 16.08 20.62
CA HIS A 149 -3.94 15.36 21.65
C HIS A 149 -4.51 15.67 23.02
N LYS A 150 -4.57 14.66 23.90
CA LYS A 150 -4.96 14.90 25.31
C LYS A 150 -3.87 15.66 26.04
N LYS A 151 -4.26 16.77 26.67
CA LYS A 151 -3.45 17.47 27.66
C LYS A 151 -3.83 17.02 29.06
N TYR A 152 -2.81 16.78 29.86
CA TYR A 152 -2.95 16.38 31.26
C TYR A 152 -2.39 17.47 32.16
N ASN A 153 -3.06 17.71 33.29
CA ASN A 153 -2.57 18.61 34.32
C ASN A 153 -1.43 17.95 35.13
N SER A 154 -0.87 18.68 36.10
CA SER A 154 0.22 18.18 36.97
C SER A 154 -0.16 16.95 37.82
N GLU A 155 -1.45 16.63 37.93
CA GLU A 155 -1.97 15.47 38.65
C GLU A 155 -2.24 14.27 37.72
N GLY A 156 -1.92 14.40 36.43
CA GLY A 156 -2.16 13.36 35.42
C GLY A 156 -3.62 13.22 35.00
N LYS A 157 -4.49 14.18 35.34
CA LYS A 157 -5.89 14.19 34.91
C LYS A 157 -6.02 14.93 33.59
N MET A 158 -6.80 14.36 32.66
CA MET A 158 -7.08 15.01 31.38
C MET A 158 -7.80 16.35 31.62
N GLU A 159 -7.23 17.41 31.06
CA GLU A 159 -7.67 18.79 31.22
C GLU A 159 -8.38 19.31 29.97
N SER A 160 -7.78 19.09 28.80
CA SER A 160 -8.30 19.55 27.51
C SER A 160 -7.74 18.74 26.34
N LEU A 161 -8.21 19.03 25.13
CA LEU A 161 -7.54 18.66 23.89
C LEU A 161 -6.71 19.84 23.41
N GLU A 162 -5.46 19.59 23.04
CA GLU A 162 -4.60 20.54 22.34
C GLU A 162 -4.58 20.20 20.85
N VAL A 163 -4.60 21.24 20.02
CA VAL A 163 -4.66 21.13 18.55
C VAL A 163 -3.30 21.47 17.98
N PHE A 164 -2.79 20.58 17.12
CA PHE A 164 -1.52 20.76 16.42
C PHE A 164 -1.74 20.83 14.91
N ASP A 165 -0.89 21.59 14.24
CA ASP A 165 -0.76 21.55 12.79
C ASP A 165 0.00 20.27 12.43
N PHE A 166 -0.67 19.34 11.77
CA PHE A 166 -0.14 17.99 11.54
C PHE A 166 1.18 18.03 10.76
N GLU A 167 1.25 18.89 9.73
CA GLU A 167 2.44 18.99 8.88
C GLU A 167 3.63 19.64 9.62
N LYS A 168 3.37 20.60 10.49
CA LYS A 168 4.45 21.32 11.19
C LYS A 168 4.89 20.67 12.49
N ASN A 169 3.99 19.99 13.18
CA ASN A 169 4.23 19.57 14.56
C ASN A 169 4.38 18.06 14.74
N GLU A 170 3.80 17.24 13.86
CA GLU A 170 3.95 15.79 13.98
C GLU A 170 5.31 15.30 13.48
N SER A 171 5.76 14.17 14.04
CA SER A 171 6.98 13.52 13.59
C SER A 171 6.82 12.96 12.16
N GLU A 172 7.93 12.84 11.43
CA GLU A 172 7.94 12.21 10.10
C GLU A 172 7.40 10.78 10.13
N GLY A 173 7.62 10.04 11.22
CA GLY A 173 7.07 8.71 11.42
C GLY A 173 5.54 8.69 11.53
N THR A 174 4.97 9.65 12.26
CA THR A 174 3.51 9.85 12.37
C THR A 174 2.89 10.18 11.02
N LYS A 175 3.51 11.09 10.26
CA LYS A 175 3.03 11.48 8.92
C LYS A 175 3.06 10.30 7.95
N LYS A 176 4.16 9.53 7.97
CA LYS A 176 4.30 8.33 7.14
C LYS A 176 3.28 7.25 7.52
N LEU A 177 3.00 7.06 8.81
CA LEU A 177 1.94 6.16 9.28
C LEU A 177 0.56 6.59 8.77
N PHE A 178 0.24 7.88 8.89
CA PHE A 178 -1.01 8.42 8.35
C PHE A 178 -1.09 8.20 6.83
N ALA A 179 -0.01 8.44 6.09
CA ALA A 179 0.07 8.13 4.67
C ALA A 179 -0.20 6.63 4.38
N PHE A 180 0.28 5.72 5.23
CA PHE A 180 0.11 4.28 5.05
C PHE A 180 -1.21 3.73 5.60
N ALA A 181 -2.01 4.53 6.30
CA ALA A 181 -3.25 4.08 6.91
C ALA A 181 -4.20 3.42 5.90
N VAL A 182 -4.45 4.07 4.75
CA VAL A 182 -5.35 3.50 3.72
C VAL A 182 -4.78 2.26 3.05
N PRO A 183 -3.54 2.23 2.54
CA PRO A 183 -2.94 1.01 1.99
C PRO A 183 -2.99 -0.18 2.97
N ILE A 184 -2.71 0.05 4.26
CA ILE A 184 -2.76 -1.00 5.28
C ILE A 184 -4.21 -1.48 5.51
N LEU A 185 -5.15 -0.55 5.71
CA LEU A 185 -6.56 -0.88 5.96
C LEU A 185 -7.18 -1.65 4.78
N ASP A 186 -6.96 -1.17 3.56
CA ASP A 186 -7.53 -1.79 2.36
C ASP A 186 -7.00 -3.22 2.18
N THR A 187 -5.69 -3.40 2.33
CA THR A 187 -5.05 -4.72 2.26
C THR A 187 -5.61 -5.69 3.31
N LEU A 188 -5.68 -5.27 4.58
CA LEU A 188 -6.20 -6.09 5.68
C LEU A 188 -7.68 -6.46 5.46
N LYS A 189 -8.48 -5.51 4.97
CA LYS A 189 -9.90 -5.72 4.69
C LYS A 189 -10.18 -6.63 3.52
N ASN A 190 -9.30 -6.67 2.52
CA ASN A 190 -9.52 -7.46 1.31
C ASN A 190 -8.79 -8.81 1.37
N GLY A 191 -7.88 -9.01 2.34
CA GLY A 191 -7.05 -10.22 2.39
C GLY A 191 -5.99 -10.23 1.29
N GLU A 192 -5.50 -9.05 0.91
CA GLU A 192 -4.57 -8.85 -0.20
C GLU A 192 -3.11 -8.90 0.26
N ILE A 193 -2.20 -8.68 -0.67
CA ILE A 193 -0.76 -8.64 -0.40
C ILE A 193 -0.30 -7.18 -0.50
N LEU A 194 0.25 -6.66 0.59
CA LEU A 194 0.93 -5.38 0.63
C LEU A 194 2.44 -5.60 0.56
N ILE A 195 3.07 -5.03 -0.46
CA ILE A 195 4.50 -4.99 -0.66
C ILE A 195 5.01 -3.59 -0.33
N ILE A 196 5.90 -3.48 0.65
CA ILE A 196 6.52 -2.19 1.03
C ILE A 196 8.02 -2.27 0.82
N ASP A 197 8.52 -1.52 -0.16
CA ASP A 197 9.97 -1.35 -0.31
C ASP A 197 10.49 -0.36 0.75
N GLU A 198 11.61 -0.65 1.39
CA GLU A 198 12.24 0.13 2.46
C GLU A 198 11.26 0.58 3.56
N LEU A 199 10.57 -0.38 4.18
CA LEU A 199 9.56 -0.09 5.19
C LEU A 199 10.12 0.78 6.33
N ASP A 200 11.31 0.47 6.80
CA ASP A 200 12.02 1.16 7.87
C ASP A 200 12.54 2.56 7.50
N ALA A 201 12.52 2.95 6.22
CA ALA A 201 12.99 4.27 5.80
C ALA A 201 12.24 5.38 6.53
N ARG A 202 12.95 6.19 7.32
CA ARG A 202 12.37 7.31 8.11
C ARG A 202 11.32 6.87 9.15
N LEU A 203 11.21 5.58 9.45
CA LEU A 203 10.37 5.08 10.54
C LEU A 203 11.23 4.70 11.75
N HIS A 204 10.75 5.07 12.93
CA HIS A 204 11.32 4.54 14.15
C HIS A 204 10.99 3.02 14.23
N PRO A 205 11.90 2.15 14.71
CA PRO A 205 11.68 0.70 14.75
C PRO A 205 10.37 0.27 15.42
N ILE A 206 9.91 1.04 16.42
CA ILE A 206 8.61 0.81 17.09
C ILE A 206 7.44 0.84 16.10
N ILE A 207 7.48 1.77 15.14
CA ILE A 207 6.42 1.98 14.16
C ILE A 207 6.38 0.81 13.19
N THR A 208 7.53 0.41 12.68
CA THR A 208 7.64 -0.74 11.77
C THR A 208 7.10 -2.00 12.43
N ARG A 209 7.41 -2.20 13.72
CA ARG A 209 6.86 -3.29 14.51
C ARG A 209 5.34 -3.22 14.62
N THR A 210 4.77 -2.04 14.89
CA THR A 210 3.32 -1.88 14.97
C THR A 210 2.62 -2.31 13.67
N ILE A 211 3.18 -1.98 12.51
CA ILE A 211 2.64 -2.43 11.22
C ILE A 211 2.71 -3.96 11.11
N ILE A 212 3.85 -4.57 11.45
CA ILE A 212 4.02 -6.04 11.42
C ILE A 212 3.01 -6.74 12.36
N ASP A 213 2.81 -6.20 13.56
CA ASP A 213 1.90 -6.76 14.56
C ASP A 213 0.43 -6.77 14.07
N LEU A 214 0.03 -5.79 13.25
CA LEU A 214 -1.30 -5.78 12.63
C LEU A 214 -1.53 -6.98 11.70
N PHE A 215 -0.53 -7.30 10.87
CA PHE A 215 -0.62 -8.42 9.93
C PHE A 215 -0.46 -9.78 10.63
N ASN A 216 0.21 -9.83 11.78
CA ASN A 216 0.44 -11.05 12.56
C ASN A 216 -0.66 -11.38 13.59
N SER A 217 -1.75 -10.60 13.64
CA SER A 217 -2.82 -10.77 14.63
C SER A 217 -4.12 -11.20 13.97
N ASN A 218 -4.70 -12.32 14.42
CA ASN A 218 -6.01 -12.81 13.94
C ASN A 218 -7.16 -11.83 14.23
N LYS A 219 -6.98 -10.89 15.17
CA LYS A 219 -7.98 -9.86 15.49
C LYS A 219 -8.00 -8.77 14.42
N THR A 220 -6.83 -8.33 13.97
CA THR A 220 -6.65 -7.21 13.03
C THR A 220 -6.54 -7.69 11.58
N ASN A 221 -6.10 -8.93 11.37
CA ASN A 221 -5.95 -9.59 10.08
C ASN A 221 -6.79 -10.90 9.98
N PRO A 222 -8.13 -10.84 10.10
CA PRO A 222 -8.98 -12.03 10.05
C PRO A 222 -9.05 -12.69 8.66
N LYS A 223 -8.59 -11.98 7.60
CA LYS A 223 -8.63 -12.45 6.20
C LYS A 223 -7.28 -12.96 5.69
N ASN A 224 -6.27 -13.07 6.55
CA ASN A 224 -4.92 -13.55 6.20
C ASN A 224 -4.26 -12.74 5.07
N ALA A 225 -4.43 -11.42 5.10
CA ALA A 225 -3.64 -10.51 4.28
C ALA A 225 -2.15 -10.70 4.54
N GLN A 226 -1.30 -10.43 3.55
CA GLN A 226 0.14 -10.65 3.66
C GLN A 226 0.88 -9.32 3.56
N LEU A 227 1.92 -9.19 4.38
CA LEU A 227 2.89 -8.10 4.31
C LEU A 227 4.22 -8.67 3.83
N ILE A 228 4.71 -8.16 2.71
CA ILE A 228 6.05 -8.41 2.18
C ILE A 228 6.78 -7.09 2.23
N PHE A 229 8.00 -7.05 2.75
CA PHE A 229 8.73 -5.79 2.80
C PHE A 229 10.23 -5.99 2.75
N THR A 230 10.94 -4.96 2.32
CA THR A 230 12.40 -4.86 2.45
C THR A 230 12.73 -3.90 3.60
N THR A 231 13.85 -4.15 4.28
CA THR A 231 14.29 -3.35 5.43
C THR A 231 15.80 -3.39 5.57
N HIS A 232 16.39 -2.32 6.07
CA HIS A 232 17.79 -2.30 6.51
C HIS A 232 17.93 -2.53 8.02
N ASP A 233 16.86 -2.34 8.80
CA ASP A 233 16.84 -2.57 10.25
C ASP A 233 16.92 -4.06 10.61
N THR A 234 18.06 -4.46 11.16
CA THR A 234 18.33 -5.84 11.61
C THR A 234 17.59 -6.20 12.90
N ASN A 235 17.10 -5.22 13.68
CA ASN A 235 16.37 -5.47 14.92
C ASN A 235 15.01 -6.14 14.66
N LEU A 236 14.46 -5.96 13.46
CA LEU A 236 13.21 -6.57 13.05
C LEU A 236 13.35 -8.09 12.87
N LEU A 237 14.54 -8.58 12.51
CA LEU A 237 14.81 -10.00 12.20
C LEU A 237 14.86 -10.92 13.44
N SER A 238 14.31 -10.49 14.58
CA SER A 238 14.26 -11.31 15.78
C SER A 238 13.13 -12.34 15.72
N ASN A 239 13.38 -13.55 16.21
CA ASN A 239 12.37 -14.63 16.31
C ASN A 239 11.17 -14.29 17.22
N LYS A 240 11.22 -13.17 17.97
CA LYS A 240 10.09 -12.69 18.78
C LYS A 240 9.05 -11.95 17.94
N ILE A 241 9.48 -11.35 16.83
CA ILE A 241 8.63 -10.57 15.91
C ILE A 241 8.17 -11.48 14.76
N PHE A 242 9.09 -12.28 14.22
CA PHE A 242 8.77 -13.29 13.22
C PHE A 242 8.71 -14.66 13.89
N ARG A 243 7.51 -15.11 14.19
CA ARG A 243 7.30 -16.46 14.72
C ARG A 243 7.75 -17.44 13.63
N ARG A 244 8.68 -18.33 13.96
CA ARG A 244 8.94 -19.53 13.14
C ARG A 244 7.82 -20.51 13.43
N ASP A 245 6.87 -20.59 12.52
CA ASP A 245 6.01 -21.75 12.36
C ASP A 245 6.82 -23.01 12.01
#